data_AF-A0A2A8CY15-F1
#
_entry.id   AF-A0A2A8CY15-F1
#
_cell.length_a   1.000
_cell.length_b   1.000
_cell.length_c   1.000
_cell.angle_alpha   90.00
_cell.angle_beta   90.00
_cell.angle_gamma   90.00
#
_symmetry.space_group_name_H-M   'P 1'
#
loop_
_entity.id
_entity.type
_entity.pdbx_description
1 polymer ?
#
loop_
_entity_poly.entity_id
_entity_poly.type
_entity_poly.pdbx_seq_one_letter_code
_entity_poly.pdbx_strand_id
1 'polypeptide(L)'
;MMSSENSYRNPGHASDARRHIASSLIKAEAARLRAEVKRLKRENERLTKERRALIRENRSLRREATLVRLYRAHDDQHETAEIGEKAELSPIPAPAADLYDRLPTSFTFANYFRFAAKAQLDSQTARSCLTYYLDEGLLIQVGSRLRKTDIVMRHTNG
;
A
#
# COMPACT_ATOMS: atom_id res chain seq x y z
N MET A 1 -91.33 -13.25 4.68
CA MET A 1 -90.70 -12.00 5.16
C MET A 1 -89.31 -12.36 5.67
N MET A 2 -88.27 -12.01 4.90
CA MET A 2 -87.33 -10.90 5.20
C MET A 2 -86.23 -11.37 6.17
N SER A 3 -84.92 -11.26 5.93
CA SER A 3 -84.15 -10.53 4.93
C SER A 3 -82.79 -11.21 4.76
N SER A 4 -82.35 -11.36 3.51
CA SER A 4 -80.98 -11.73 3.15
C SER A 4 -80.10 -10.48 3.23
N GLU A 5 -79.43 -10.25 4.36
CA GLU A 5 -78.32 -9.29 4.41
C GLU A 5 -77.03 -9.99 4.00
N ASN A 6 -76.89 -10.24 2.70
CA ASN A 6 -75.60 -10.59 2.12
C ASN A 6 -74.81 -9.28 1.96
N SER A 7 -74.10 -8.92 3.02
CA SER A 7 -73.18 -7.80 3.07
C SER A 7 -72.10 -7.97 1.99
N TYR A 8 -72.13 -7.09 0.99
CA TYR A 8 -71.16 -7.02 -0.11
C TYR A 8 -69.74 -6.86 0.45
N ARG A 9 -68.99 -7.96 0.55
CA ARG A 9 -67.56 -7.94 0.83
C ARG A 9 -66.84 -7.41 -0.41
N ASN A 10 -66.60 -6.10 -0.42
CA ASN A 10 -66.10 -5.37 -1.57
C ASN A 10 -64.65 -5.80 -1.90
N PRO A 11 -64.38 -6.46 -3.05
CA PRO A 11 -63.07 -7.04 -3.37
C PRO A 11 -61.98 -5.99 -3.66
N GLY A 12 -62.34 -4.73 -3.89
CA GLY A 12 -61.40 -3.62 -4.13
C GLY A 12 -60.48 -3.32 -2.93
N HIS A 13 -61.01 -3.36 -1.71
CA HIS A 13 -60.23 -3.05 -0.50
C HIS A 13 -59.12 -4.09 -0.21
N ALA A 14 -59.34 -5.35 -0.57
CA ALA A 14 -58.33 -6.40 -0.40
C ALA A 14 -57.18 -6.27 -1.41
N SER A 15 -57.46 -5.78 -2.63
CA SER A 15 -56.46 -5.51 -3.66
C SER A 15 -55.56 -4.32 -3.28
N ASP A 16 -56.17 -3.24 -2.78
CA ASP A 16 -55.41 -2.05 -2.36
C ASP A 16 -54.57 -2.32 -1.11
N ALA A 17 -55.10 -3.06 -0.12
CA ALA A 17 -54.33 -3.46 1.05
C ALA A 17 -53.09 -4.29 0.69
N ARG A 18 -53.21 -5.24 -0.26
CA ARG A 18 -52.06 -6.03 -0.76
C ARG A 18 -51.03 -5.16 -1.46
N ARG A 19 -51.47 -4.18 -2.26
CA ARG A 19 -50.58 -3.25 -2.96
C ARG A 19 -49.84 -2.34 -1.99
N HIS A 20 -50.49 -1.89 -0.92
CA HIS A 20 -49.85 -1.11 0.16
C HIS A 20 -48.82 -1.93 0.94
N ILE A 21 -49.14 -3.19 1.27
CA ILE A 21 -48.21 -4.11 1.95
C ILE A 21 -46.98 -4.36 1.07
N ALA A 22 -47.18 -4.68 -0.21
CA ALA A 22 -46.08 -4.90 -1.14
C ALA A 22 -45.19 -3.65 -1.29
N SER A 23 -45.80 -2.46 -1.41
CA SER A 23 -45.08 -1.18 -1.47
C SER A 23 -44.26 -0.92 -0.20
N SER A 24 -44.82 -1.23 0.97
CA SER A 24 -44.14 -1.08 2.27
C SER A 24 -42.94 -2.03 2.40
N LEU A 25 -43.11 -3.30 2.01
CA LEU A 25 -42.04 -4.29 2.03
C LEU A 25 -40.88 -3.92 1.09
N ILE A 26 -41.19 -3.44 -0.12
CA ILE A 26 -40.17 -2.97 -1.07
C ILE A 26 -39.40 -1.78 -0.51
N LYS A 27 -40.10 -0.82 0.13
CA LYS A 27 -39.45 0.34 0.77
C LYS A 27 -38.54 -0.09 1.93
N ALA A 28 -38.98 -1.06 2.74
CA ALA A 28 -38.18 -1.60 3.84
C ALA A 28 -36.91 -2.29 3.33
N GLU A 29 -37.02 -3.12 2.30
CA GLU A 29 -35.85 -3.80 1.71
C GLU A 29 -34.90 -2.80 1.04
N ALA A 30 -35.42 -1.80 0.33
CA ALA A 30 -34.61 -0.73 -0.24
C ALA A 30 -33.86 0.07 0.85
N ALA A 31 -34.50 0.34 1.99
CA ALA A 31 -33.86 0.99 3.12
C ALA A 31 -32.77 0.12 3.75
N ARG A 32 -33.02 -1.18 3.92
CA ARG A 32 -32.05 -2.17 4.41
C ARG A 32 -30.81 -2.23 3.52
N LEU A 33 -31.01 -2.36 2.21
CA LEU A 33 -29.93 -2.41 1.23
C LEU A 33 -29.12 -1.10 1.22
N ARG A 34 -29.77 0.06 1.31
CA ARG A 34 -29.06 1.36 1.42
C ARG A 34 -28.20 1.45 2.68
N ALA A 35 -28.72 0.98 3.82
CA ALA A 35 -27.97 0.94 5.06
C ALA A 35 -26.75 0.02 4.95
N GLU A 36 -26.92 -1.15 4.34
CA GLU A 36 -25.84 -2.11 4.14
C GLU A 36 -24.76 -1.59 3.18
N VAL A 37 -25.15 -0.98 2.05
CA VAL A 37 -24.22 -0.32 1.13
C VAL A 37 -23.43 0.79 1.85
N LYS A 38 -24.08 1.59 2.71
CA LYS A 38 -23.40 2.63 3.49
C LYS A 38 -22.41 2.04 4.49
N ARG A 39 -22.77 0.93 5.15
CA ARG A 39 -21.89 0.18 6.07
C ARG A 39 -20.66 -0.35 5.33
N LEU A 40 -20.86 -1.01 4.20
CA LEU A 40 -19.78 -1.57 3.38
C LEU A 40 -18.84 -0.49 2.83
N LYS A 41 -19.36 0.66 2.41
CA LYS A 41 -18.52 1.79 1.98
C LYS A 41 -17.58 2.28 3.09
N ARG A 42 -18.10 2.44 4.31
CA ARG A 42 -17.29 2.84 5.48
C ARG A 42 -16.23 1.81 5.81
N GLU A 43 -16.58 0.52 5.74
CA GLU A 43 -15.62 -0.55 6.00
C GLU A 43 -14.51 -0.60 4.94
N ASN A 44 -14.86 -0.38 3.66
CA ASN A 44 -13.88 -0.28 2.59
C ASN A 44 -12.91 0.91 2.80
N GLU A 45 -13.43 2.08 3.19
CA GLU A 45 -12.61 3.24 3.54
C GLU A 45 -11.66 2.95 4.72
N ARG A 46 -12.15 2.25 5.76
CA ARG A 46 -11.35 1.83 6.92
C ARG A 46 -10.20 0.92 6.49
N LEU A 47 -10.50 -0.14 5.74
CA LEU A 47 -9.51 -1.10 5.24
C LEU A 47 -8.50 -0.44 4.29
N THR A 48 -8.94 0.52 3.48
CA THR A 48 -8.04 1.28 2.60
C THR A 48 -7.04 2.11 3.40
N LYS A 49 -7.47 2.75 4.49
CA LYS A 49 -6.58 3.49 5.40
C LYS A 49 -5.59 2.54 6.10
N GLU A 50 -6.08 1.40 6.58
CA GLU A 50 -5.26 0.38 7.23
C GLU A 50 -4.19 -0.18 6.28
N ARG A 51 -4.57 -0.52 5.04
CA ARG A 51 -3.63 -0.94 4.00
C ARG A 51 -2.55 0.12 3.75
N ARG A 52 -2.90 1.40 3.69
CA ARG A 52 -1.91 2.49 3.52
C ARG A 52 -0.99 2.63 4.72
N ALA A 53 -1.48 2.40 5.94
CA ALA A 53 -0.66 2.40 7.15
C ALA A 53 0.35 1.24 7.12
N LEU A 54 -0.11 0.02 6.84
CA LEU A 54 0.74 -1.17 6.73
C LEU A 54 1.80 -1.05 5.63
N ILE A 55 1.47 -0.43 4.49
CA ILE A 55 2.46 -0.15 3.44
C ILE A 55 3.57 0.78 3.96
N ARG A 56 3.21 1.82 4.72
CA ARG A 56 4.20 2.75 5.31
C ARG A 56 5.07 2.05 6.35
N GLU A 57 4.46 1.26 7.22
CA GLU A 57 5.17 0.46 8.22
C GLU A 57 6.11 -0.56 7.57
N ASN A 58 5.64 -1.29 6.55
CA ASN A 58 6.48 -2.23 5.82
C ASN A 58 7.67 -1.54 5.14
N ARG A 59 7.48 -0.33 4.61
CA ARG A 59 8.60 0.50 4.10
C ARG A 59 9.57 0.85 5.22
N SER A 60 9.10 1.31 6.38
CA SER A 60 9.95 1.62 7.54
C SER A 60 10.77 0.41 7.98
N LEU A 61 10.11 -0.73 8.16
CA LEU A 61 10.77 -1.98 8.56
C LEU A 61 11.80 -2.46 7.53
N ARG A 62 11.53 -2.27 6.22
CA ARG A 62 12.52 -2.55 5.18
C ARG A 62 13.73 -1.64 5.28
N ARG A 63 13.56 -0.36 5.61
CA ARG A 63 14.68 0.57 5.86
C ARG A 63 15.50 0.09 7.04
N GLU A 64 14.86 -0.18 8.17
CA GLU A 64 15.52 -0.66 9.38
C GLU A 64 16.27 -1.97 9.15
N ALA A 65 15.64 -2.95 8.50
CA ALA A 65 16.28 -4.22 8.18
C ALA A 65 17.46 -4.06 7.19
N THR A 66 17.37 -3.12 6.26
CA THR A 66 18.46 -2.80 5.32
C THR A 66 19.61 -2.14 6.08
N LEU A 67 19.35 -1.15 6.92
CA LEU A 67 20.37 -0.51 7.76
C LEU A 67 21.07 -1.56 8.63
N VAL A 68 20.32 -2.39 9.36
CA VAL A 68 20.89 -3.46 10.20
C VAL A 68 21.75 -4.41 9.39
N ARG A 69 21.33 -4.82 8.18
CA ARG A 69 22.13 -5.69 7.31
C ARG A 69 23.40 -4.99 6.82
N LEU A 70 23.33 -3.70 6.50
CA LEU A 70 24.48 -2.90 6.06
C LEU A 70 25.51 -2.71 7.18
N TYR A 71 25.06 -2.49 8.41
CA TYR A 71 25.96 -2.42 9.58
C TYR A 71 26.58 -3.79 9.90
N ARG A 72 25.78 -4.87 9.96
CA ARG A 72 26.29 -6.23 10.22
C ARG A 72 27.27 -6.74 9.16
N ALA A 73 27.15 -6.31 7.91
CA ALA A 73 28.10 -6.68 6.85
C ALA A 73 29.48 -6.02 7.02
N HIS A 74 29.62 -5.06 7.93
CA HIS A 74 30.85 -4.33 8.22
C HIS A 74 31.42 -4.59 9.64
N ASP A 75 30.72 -5.34 10.49
CA ASP A 75 31.17 -5.66 11.86
C ASP A 75 32.37 -6.63 11.91
N ASP A 76 32.92 -7.06 10.77
CA ASP A 76 34.24 -7.72 10.74
C ASP A 76 35.41 -6.73 10.87
N GLN A 77 35.18 -5.40 10.93
CA GLN A 77 36.28 -4.43 11.07
C GLN A 77 36.14 -3.23 12.02
N HIS A 78 35.05 -2.96 12.76
CA HIS A 78 35.08 -1.88 13.75
C HIS A 78 34.23 -2.14 15.00
N GLU A 79 34.89 -2.14 16.15
CA GLU A 79 34.29 -2.02 17.48
C GLU A 79 33.42 -0.77 17.61
N THR A 80 32.25 -0.96 18.21
CA THR A 80 31.46 0.02 18.98
C THR A 80 31.33 1.42 18.38
N ALA A 81 30.26 1.66 17.62
CA ALA A 81 29.71 3.00 17.48
C ALA A 81 28.30 3.02 18.10
N GLU A 82 28.16 3.87 19.11
CA GLU A 82 26.94 4.16 19.85
C GLU A 82 25.75 4.41 18.91
N ILE A 83 24.56 4.02 19.38
CA ILE A 83 23.28 4.32 18.74
C ILE A 83 23.00 5.83 18.94
N GLY A 84 23.72 6.64 18.17
CA GLY A 84 23.57 8.09 18.10
C GLY A 84 22.54 8.47 17.04
N GLU A 85 21.41 8.97 17.52
CA GLU A 85 20.65 10.11 16.99
C GLU A 85 20.59 10.33 15.47
N LYS A 86 19.34 10.34 14.96
CA LYS A 86 18.88 11.08 13.76
C LYS A 86 20.00 11.52 12.81
N ALA A 87 20.47 10.61 11.96
CA ALA A 87 21.15 11.03 10.75
C ALA A 87 20.12 11.75 9.88
N GLU A 88 20.11 13.08 10.00
CA GLU A 88 19.51 13.99 9.03
C GLU A 88 19.81 13.45 7.63
N LEU A 89 18.76 13.37 6.81
CA LEU A 89 18.83 12.99 5.40
C LEU A 89 19.87 13.87 4.71
N SER A 90 21.11 13.37 4.65
CA SER A 90 22.19 14.04 3.95
C SER A 90 21.76 14.21 2.49
N PRO A 91 22.07 15.36 1.88
CA PRO A 91 21.64 15.67 0.53
C PRO A 91 22.05 14.56 -0.43
N ILE A 92 21.11 14.17 -1.29
CA ILE A 92 21.26 13.13 -2.33
C ILE A 92 22.63 13.31 -3.00
N PRO A 93 23.54 12.32 -2.95
CA PRO A 93 24.83 12.46 -3.59
C PRO A 93 24.63 12.63 -5.10
N ALA A 94 25.17 13.71 -5.67
CA ALA A 94 25.22 13.92 -7.12
C ALA A 94 25.62 12.68 -7.96
N PRO A 95 26.51 11.76 -7.50
CA PRO A 95 26.83 10.54 -8.27
C PRO A 95 25.75 9.44 -8.29
N ALA A 96 24.59 9.63 -7.66
CA ALA A 96 23.54 8.61 -7.61
C ALA A 96 22.88 8.34 -8.97
N ALA A 97 22.78 9.31 -9.88
CA ALA A 97 22.21 9.07 -11.20
C ALA A 97 23.15 8.18 -12.06
N ASP A 98 24.42 8.56 -12.12
CA ASP A 98 25.43 7.90 -12.95
C ASP A 98 25.69 6.45 -12.54
N LEU A 99 25.69 6.17 -11.23
CA LEU A 99 25.85 4.81 -10.74
C LEU A 99 24.63 3.96 -11.10
N TYR A 100 23.41 4.49 -10.97
CA TYR A 100 22.19 3.75 -11.25
C TYR A 100 22.19 3.25 -12.70
N ASP A 101 22.51 4.10 -13.67
CA ASP A 101 22.54 3.71 -15.09
C ASP A 101 23.53 2.58 -15.37
N ARG A 102 24.68 2.58 -14.70
CA ARG A 102 25.73 1.56 -14.86
C ARG A 102 25.41 0.23 -14.19
N LEU A 103 24.44 0.18 -13.26
CA LEU A 103 24.08 -1.05 -12.57
C LEU A 103 23.38 -2.04 -13.53
N PRO A 104 23.64 -3.35 -13.41
CA PRO A 104 22.86 -4.36 -14.12
C PRO A 104 21.38 -4.37 -13.70
N THR A 105 20.50 -4.96 -14.51
CA THR A 105 19.07 -5.11 -14.17
C THR A 105 18.84 -6.01 -12.95
N SER A 106 19.77 -6.93 -12.65
CA SER A 106 19.76 -7.73 -11.43
C SER A 106 21.16 -8.07 -10.93
N PHE A 107 21.42 -7.84 -9.64
CA PHE A 107 22.71 -8.07 -9.00
C PHE A 107 22.53 -8.40 -7.50
N THR A 108 23.58 -8.85 -6.83
CA THR A 108 23.56 -9.08 -5.37
C THR A 108 24.02 -7.84 -4.62
N PHE A 109 23.71 -7.75 -3.32
CA PHE A 109 24.24 -6.68 -2.45
C PHE A 109 25.77 -6.59 -2.49
N ALA A 110 26.47 -7.73 -2.45
CA ALA A 110 27.94 -7.74 -2.56
C ALA A 110 28.42 -7.14 -3.89
N ASN A 111 27.74 -7.44 -5.00
CA ASN A 111 28.11 -6.88 -6.31
C ASN A 111 27.83 -5.38 -6.40
N TYR A 112 26.82 -4.86 -5.70
CA TYR A 112 26.56 -3.42 -5.64
C TYR A 112 27.80 -2.64 -5.15
N PHE A 113 28.41 -3.05 -4.05
CA PHE A 113 29.61 -2.38 -3.52
C PHE A 113 30.81 -2.50 -4.46
N ARG A 114 30.91 -3.61 -5.20
CA ARG A 114 31.93 -3.74 -6.27
C ARG A 114 31.69 -2.76 -7.42
N PHE A 115 30.45 -2.50 -7.79
CA PHE A 115 30.12 -1.48 -8.81
C PHE A 115 30.37 -0.06 -8.29
N ALA A 116 30.04 0.22 -7.03
CA ALA A 116 30.32 1.50 -6.40
C ALA A 116 31.83 1.77 -6.29
N ALA A 117 32.63 0.78 -5.91
CA ALA A 117 34.08 0.89 -5.88
C ALA A 117 34.68 1.15 -7.27
N LYS A 118 34.15 0.49 -8.32
CA LYS A 118 34.53 0.78 -9.72
C LYS A 118 34.15 2.20 -10.16
N ALA A 119 33.08 2.75 -9.60
CA ALA A 119 32.66 4.13 -9.82
C ALA A 119 33.43 5.13 -8.92
N GLN A 120 34.47 4.68 -8.21
CA GLN A 120 35.27 5.49 -7.28
C GLN A 120 34.44 6.13 -6.16
N LEU A 121 33.32 5.52 -5.80
CA LEU A 121 32.52 5.96 -4.68
C LEU A 121 33.06 5.33 -3.40
N ASP A 122 33.23 6.18 -2.39
CA ASP A 122 33.54 5.71 -1.04
C ASP A 122 32.38 4.87 -0.49
N SER A 123 32.68 4.04 0.52
CA SER A 123 31.71 3.11 1.09
C SER A 123 30.52 3.81 1.76
N GLN A 124 30.67 5.03 2.26
CA GLN A 124 29.57 5.79 2.87
C GLN A 124 28.64 6.36 1.80
N THR A 125 29.19 6.97 0.75
CA THR A 125 28.44 7.47 -0.41
C THR A 125 27.72 6.34 -1.12
N ALA A 126 28.37 5.18 -1.31
CA ALA A 126 27.76 4.00 -1.88
C ALA A 126 26.53 3.53 -1.06
N ARG A 127 26.61 3.55 0.28
CA ARG A 127 25.50 3.21 1.17
C ARG A 127 24.35 4.21 1.04
N SER A 128 24.64 5.50 1.06
CA SER A 128 23.63 6.55 0.88
C SER A 128 22.89 6.39 -0.45
N CYS A 129 23.61 6.13 -1.55
CA CYS A 129 23.00 5.85 -2.86
C CYS A 129 22.13 4.58 -2.84
N LEU A 130 22.57 3.51 -2.17
CA LEU A 130 21.80 2.26 -2.10
C LEU A 130 20.48 2.45 -1.35
N THR A 131 20.55 3.12 -0.20
CA THR A 131 19.37 3.46 0.61
C THR A 131 18.41 4.31 -0.21
N TYR A 132 18.92 5.33 -0.91
CA TYR A 132 18.13 6.15 -1.80
C TYR A 132 17.41 5.34 -2.89
N TYR A 133 18.11 4.45 -3.59
CA TYR A 133 17.48 3.63 -4.63
C TYR A 133 16.38 2.69 -4.10
N LEU A 134 16.56 2.16 -2.89
CA LEU A 134 15.56 1.31 -2.24
C LEU A 134 14.35 2.13 -1.76
N ASP A 135 14.58 3.34 -1.26
CA ASP A 135 13.52 4.24 -0.78
C ASP A 135 12.67 4.79 -1.92
N GLU A 136 13.31 5.20 -3.03
CA GLU A 136 12.63 5.67 -4.25
C GLU A 136 12.00 4.52 -5.06
N GLY A 137 12.24 3.26 -4.67
CA GLY A 137 11.74 2.07 -5.36
C GLY A 137 12.41 1.80 -6.71
N LEU A 138 13.51 2.50 -7.02
CA LEU A 138 14.36 2.27 -8.19
C LEU A 138 15.00 0.88 -8.13
N LEU A 139 15.34 0.41 -6.92
CA LEU A 139 15.74 -0.96 -6.67
C LEU A 139 14.72 -1.66 -5.76
N ILE A 140 14.45 -2.92 -6.06
CA ILE A 140 13.69 -3.83 -5.20
C ILE A 140 14.52 -5.06 -4.87
N GLN A 141 14.38 -5.52 -3.63
CA GLN A 141 14.95 -6.80 -3.22
C GLN A 141 14.00 -7.95 -3.59
N VAL A 142 14.49 -8.89 -4.39
CA VAL A 142 13.82 -10.14 -4.75
C VAL A 142 14.70 -11.29 -4.27
N GLY A 143 14.36 -11.87 -3.12
CA GLY A 143 15.17 -12.89 -2.45
C GLY A 143 16.54 -12.34 -2.02
N SER A 144 17.62 -12.95 -2.55
CA SER A 144 19.01 -12.54 -2.29
C SER A 144 19.54 -11.49 -3.27
N ARG A 145 18.73 -11.06 -4.24
CA ARG A 145 19.14 -10.16 -5.32
C ARG A 145 18.41 -8.82 -5.25
N LEU A 146 19.12 -7.78 -5.65
CA LEU A 146 18.57 -6.47 -6.00
C LEU A 146 18.22 -6.49 -7.49
N ARG A 147 17.10 -5.86 -7.83
CA ARG A 147 16.65 -5.68 -9.21
C ARG A 147 16.29 -4.24 -9.44
N LYS A 148 16.66 -3.71 -10.61
CA LYS A 148 16.10 -2.48 -11.13
C LYS A 148 14.62 -2.68 -11.33
N THR A 149 13.85 -1.72 -10.86
CA THR A 149 12.42 -1.70 -11.10
C THR A 149 12.20 -0.94 -12.39
N ASP A 150 11.46 -1.55 -13.33
CA ASP A 150 10.88 -0.84 -14.47
C ASP A 150 9.70 0.02 -13.98
N ILE A 151 9.95 0.93 -13.04
CA ILE A 151 8.99 2.01 -12.77
C ILE A 151 9.08 2.90 -13.99
N VAL A 152 8.32 2.51 -15.02
CA VAL A 152 7.66 3.44 -15.91
C VAL A 152 7.11 4.51 -14.98
N MET A 153 7.63 5.73 -15.12
CA MET A 153 6.98 6.95 -14.66
C MET A 153 5.52 6.92 -15.14
N ARG A 154 4.63 6.26 -14.40
CA ARG A 154 3.19 6.44 -14.52
C ARG A 154 2.83 7.69 -13.72
N HIS A 155 3.48 8.80 -14.06
CA HIS A 155 2.83 10.09 -14.11
C HIS A 155 2.13 10.14 -15.47
N THR A 156 0.95 9.52 -15.55
CA THR A 156 -0.01 9.87 -16.59
C THR A 156 -1.33 10.09 -15.89
N ASN A 157 -1.66 11.37 -15.77
CA ASN A 157 -3.00 11.87 -15.51
C ASN A 157 -4.01 11.17 -16.42
N GLY A 158 -5.19 10.93 -15.88
CA GLY A 158 -6.38 10.44 -16.55
C GLY A 158 -7.52 10.40 -15.56
#